data_AF-A0A8T6BLZ3-F1
#
_entry.id   AF-A0A8T6BLZ3-F1
#
_cell.length_a   1.000
_cell.length_b   1.000
_cell.length_c   1.000
_cell.angle_alpha   90.00
_cell.angle_beta   90.00
_cell.angle_gamma   90.00
#
_symmetry.space_group_name_H-M   'P 1'
#
loop_
_entity.id
_entity.type
_entity.pdbx_description
1 polymer ?
#
loop_
_entity_poly.entity_id
_entity_poly.type
_entity_poly.pdbx_seq_one_letter_code
_entity_poly.pdbx_strand_id
1 'polypeptide(L)'
;APDGEHGVNLVHLEDVIGAITLLLQAPKGGHIYNICAPAHPARNVFYPQMARLLGLEPPQFRNSLDSGKGKIIDGSRICNELGFEYQYPDPLVMPLE
;
A
#
# COMPACT_ATOMS: atom_id res chain seq x y z
N ALA A 1 -19.39 1.58 -4.87
CA ALA A 1 -18.88 1.47 -3.49
C ALA A 1 -18.80 2.85 -2.81
N PRO A 2 -18.92 2.94 -1.49
CA PRO A 2 -18.64 4.17 -0.74
C PRO A 2 -17.13 4.43 -0.62
N ASP A 3 -16.77 5.61 -0.10
CA ASP A 3 -15.42 6.03 0.31
C ASP A 3 -14.36 5.93 -0.80
N GLY A 4 -14.69 6.48 -1.98
CA GLY A 4 -13.79 6.53 -3.13
C GLY A 4 -12.51 7.33 -2.87
N GLU A 5 -12.63 8.43 -2.12
CA GLU A 5 -11.51 9.36 -1.81
C GLU A 5 -10.53 8.81 -0.76
N HIS A 6 -10.87 7.70 -0.09
CA HIS A 6 -9.97 7.10 0.89
C HIS A 6 -8.75 6.49 0.20
N GLY A 7 -7.57 6.63 0.80
CA GLY A 7 -6.37 5.97 0.32
C GLY A 7 -6.44 4.45 0.45
N VAL A 8 -5.90 3.73 -0.53
CA VAL A 8 -5.56 2.31 -0.35
C VAL A 8 -4.30 2.19 0.50
N ASN A 9 -4.20 1.10 1.26
CA ASN A 9 -3.00 0.73 2.00
C ASN A 9 -2.60 -0.65 1.51
N LEU A 10 -1.56 -0.72 0.69
CA LEU A 10 -1.09 -1.94 0.02
C LEU A 10 0.42 -2.03 0.14
N VAL A 11 0.93 -3.25 0.06
CA VAL A 11 2.36 -3.57 0.00
C VAL A 11 2.54 -4.67 -1.03
N HIS A 12 3.61 -4.60 -1.81
CA HIS A 12 3.94 -5.64 -2.77
C HIS A 12 4.53 -6.88 -2.06
N LEU A 13 4.34 -8.06 -2.66
CA LEU A 13 4.82 -9.33 -2.10
C LEU A 13 6.34 -9.30 -1.81
N GLU A 14 7.14 -8.84 -2.77
CA GLU A 14 8.60 -8.77 -2.63
C GLU A 14 9.04 -7.85 -1.48
N ASP A 15 8.31 -6.76 -1.24
CA ASP A 15 8.60 -5.87 -0.11
C ASP A 15 8.28 -6.55 1.23
N VAL A 16 7.21 -7.35 1.29
CA VAL A 16 6.89 -8.16 2.48
C VAL A 16 7.97 -9.19 2.74
N ILE A 17 8.40 -9.91 1.71
CA ILE A 17 9.48 -10.91 1.81
C ILE A 17 10.77 -10.23 2.27
N GLY A 18 11.16 -9.13 1.63
CA GLY A 18 12.36 -8.36 1.99
C GLY A 18 12.34 -7.86 3.44
N ALA A 19 11.20 -7.33 3.90
CA ALA A 19 11.04 -6.88 5.29
C ALA A 19 11.18 -8.04 6.29
N ILE A 20 10.56 -9.20 6.02
CA ILE A 20 10.68 -10.39 6.87
C ILE A 20 12.13 -10.87 6.91
N THR A 21 12.79 -10.99 5.75
CA THR A 21 14.20 -11.40 5.66
C THR A 21 15.11 -10.47 6.45
N LEU A 22 14.90 -9.15 6.33
CA LEU A 22 15.65 -8.15 7.10
C LEU A 22 15.45 -8.33 8.61
N LEU A 23 14.20 -8.53 9.06
CA LEU A 23 13.88 -8.72 10.47
C LEU A 23 14.47 -10.01 11.05
N LEU A 24 14.56 -11.09 10.26
CA LEU A 24 15.21 -12.34 10.68
C LEU A 24 16.72 -12.17 10.89
N GLN A 25 17.35 -11.20 10.23
CA GLN A 25 18.76 -10.87 10.38
C GLN A 25 19.02 -9.87 11.52
N ALA A 26 17.98 -9.22 12.04
CA ALA A 26 18.09 -8.23 13.09
C ALA A 26 18.47 -8.90 14.44
N PRO A 27 19.53 -8.46 15.12
CA PRO A 27 20.04 -9.12 16.33
C PRO A 27 19.14 -8.94 17.56
N LYS A 28 18.14 -8.07 17.50
CA LYS A 28 17.21 -7.77 18.60
C LYS A 28 15.78 -7.73 18.06
N GLY A 29 14.93 -8.62 18.56
CA GLY A 29 13.49 -8.58 18.29
C GLY A 29 12.75 -7.56 19.15
N GLY A 30 11.42 -7.66 19.21
CA GLY A 30 10.58 -6.86 20.11
C GLY A 30 10.05 -5.55 19.52
N HIS A 31 10.36 -5.26 18.25
CA HIS A 31 9.82 -4.11 17.53
C HIS A 31 8.62 -4.52 16.67
N ILE A 32 7.65 -3.61 16.52
CA ILE A 32 6.50 -3.75 15.64
C ILE A 32 6.65 -2.72 14.51
N TYR A 33 6.60 -3.20 13.27
CA TYR A 33 6.67 -2.39 12.06
C TYR A 33 5.40 -2.61 11.23
N ASN A 34 4.80 -1.51 10.76
CA ASN A 34 3.84 -1.59 9.66
C ASN A 34 4.62 -1.67 8.36
N ILE A 35 4.20 -2.56 7.45
CA ILE A 35 4.74 -2.63 6.09
C ILE A 35 3.63 -2.19 5.13
N CYS A 36 3.83 -1.04 4.49
CA CYS A 36 2.90 -0.43 3.55
C CYS A 36 3.68 0.45 2.59
N ALA A 37 3.38 0.37 1.29
CA ALA A 37 3.96 1.25 0.29
C ALA A 37 3.71 2.72 0.67
N PRO A 38 4.69 3.64 0.51
CA PRO A 38 4.54 5.05 0.89
C PRO A 38 3.42 5.80 0.17
N ALA A 39 3.06 5.41 -1.05
CA ALA A 39 1.96 6.05 -1.77
C ALA A 39 0.60 5.42 -1.41
N HIS A 40 -0.41 6.27 -1.28
CA HIS A 40 -1.78 5.88 -0.92
C HIS A 40 -2.78 6.42 -1.95
N PRO A 41 -2.80 5.88 -3.19
CA PRO A 41 -3.74 6.34 -4.21
C PRO A 41 -5.18 6.13 -3.72
N ALA A 42 -6.09 7.03 -4.10
CA ALA A 42 -7.48 6.94 -3.71
C ALA A 42 -8.12 5.67 -4.30
N ARG A 43 -9.07 5.06 -3.58
CA ARG A 43 -9.76 3.83 -4.00
C ARG A 43 -10.50 4.01 -5.33
N ASN A 44 -11.11 5.16 -5.57
CA ASN A 44 -11.77 5.50 -6.83
C ASN A 44 -10.80 5.76 -7.99
N VAL A 45 -9.50 5.84 -7.74
CA VAL A 45 -8.45 5.88 -8.77
C VAL A 45 -7.89 4.49 -8.97
N PHE A 46 -7.43 3.86 -7.88
CA PHE A 46 -6.73 2.58 -7.89
C PHE A 46 -7.58 1.44 -8.47
N TYR A 47 -8.76 1.17 -7.89
CA TYR A 47 -9.53 -0.02 -8.29
C TYR A 47 -10.04 0.05 -9.73
N PRO A 48 -10.56 1.19 -10.23
CA PRO A 48 -10.93 1.28 -11.64
C PRO A 48 -9.76 1.10 -12.60
N GLN A 49 -8.56 1.59 -12.24
CA GLN A 49 -7.36 1.39 -13.06
C GLN A 49 -6.94 -0.08 -13.09
N MET A 50 -6.86 -0.74 -11.93
CA MET A 50 -6.48 -2.16 -11.85
C MET A 50 -7.50 -3.07 -12.54
N ALA A 51 -8.80 -2.80 -12.38
CA ALA A 51 -9.84 -3.56 -13.06
C ALA A 51 -9.68 -3.49 -14.59
N ARG A 52 -9.40 -2.30 -15.15
CA ARG A 52 -9.13 -2.15 -16.58
C ARG A 52 -7.91 -2.94 -17.05
N LEU A 53 -6.82 -2.90 -16.30
CA LEU A 53 -5.60 -3.64 -16.63
C LEU A 53 -5.83 -5.16 -16.62
N LEU A 54 -6.70 -5.64 -15.74
CA LEU A 54 -7.09 -7.06 -15.65
C LEU A 54 -8.21 -7.46 -16.63
N GLY A 55 -8.72 -6.55 -17.48
CA GLY A 55 -9.83 -6.83 -18.39
C GLY A 55 -11.18 -7.04 -17.70
N LEU A 56 -11.34 -6.51 -16.48
CA LEU A 56 -12.55 -6.59 -15.67
C LEU A 56 -13.39 -5.30 -15.78
N GLU A 57 -14.67 -5.40 -15.45
CA GLU A 57 -15.55 -4.23 -15.36
C GLU A 57 -15.12 -3.31 -14.20
N PRO A 58 -14.84 -2.01 -14.45
CA PRO A 58 -14.40 -1.11 -13.39
C PRO A 58 -15.50 -0.81 -12.37
N PRO A 59 -15.21 -0.84 -11.06
CA PRO A 59 -16.19 -0.48 -10.05
C PRO A 59 -16.52 1.02 -10.09
N GLN A 60 -17.77 1.36 -9.84
CA GLN A 60 -18.20 2.75 -9.66
C GLN A 60 -18.23 3.14 -8.18
N PHE A 61 -17.83 4.37 -7.86
CA PHE A 61 -17.87 4.91 -6.51
C PHE A 61 -18.93 6.00 -6.39
N ARG A 62 -19.62 6.04 -5.25
CA ARG A 62 -20.59 7.10 -4.95
C ARG A 62 -19.82 8.34 -4.50
N ASN A 63 -20.26 9.52 -4.94
CA ASN A 63 -19.75 10.77 -4.41
C ASN A 63 -20.07 10.84 -2.91
N SER A 64 -19.04 11.00 -2.10
CA SER A 64 -19.19 11.23 -0.66
C SER A 64 -19.20 12.74 -0.39
N LEU A 65 -20.03 13.16 0.56
CA LEU A 65 -19.95 14.52 1.12
C LEU A 65 -18.77 14.65 2.09
N ASP A 66 -18.28 13.52 2.61
CA ASP A 66 -17.06 13.45 3.42
C ASP A 66 -15.85 13.30 2.49
N SER A 67 -15.00 14.32 2.50
CA SER A 67 -13.77 14.42 1.70
C SER A 67 -12.52 13.95 2.47
N GLY A 68 -12.71 13.21 3.56
CA GLY A 68 -11.60 12.62 4.31
C GLY A 68 -10.77 11.65 3.46
N LYS A 69 -9.47 11.52 3.77
CA LYS A 69 -8.56 10.57 3.10
C LYS A 69 -8.61 9.16 3.70
N GLY A 70 -9.51 8.91 4.65
CA GLY A 70 -9.56 7.66 5.41
C GLY A 70 -8.29 7.42 6.25
N LYS A 71 -8.05 6.14 6.61
CA LYS A 71 -6.86 5.73 7.36
C LYS A 71 -5.65 5.60 6.42
N ILE A 72 -4.55 6.27 6.77
CA ILE A 72 -3.25 6.16 6.10
C ILE A 72 -2.28 5.43 7.03
N ILE A 73 -1.66 4.34 6.55
CA ILE A 73 -0.71 3.53 7.30
C ILE A 73 0.72 4.04 7.06
N ASP A 74 1.35 4.56 8.12
CA ASP A 74 2.76 4.92 8.09
C ASP A 74 3.65 3.67 8.17
N GLY A 75 4.33 3.37 7.06
CA GLY A 75 5.31 2.29 6.91
C GLY A 75 6.78 2.75 6.95
N SER A 76 7.06 4.01 7.32
CA SER A 76 8.42 4.60 7.26
C SER A 76 9.37 4.13 8.36
N ARG A 77 8.84 3.58 9.45
CA ARG A 77 9.63 3.19 10.63
C ARG A 77 10.71 2.16 10.30
N ILE A 78 10.41 1.16 9.48
CA ILE A 78 11.38 0.12 9.10
C ILE A 78 12.49 0.69 8.20
N CYS A 79 12.17 1.67 7.37
CA CYS A 79 13.15 2.41 6.56
C CYS A 79 14.12 3.18 7.46
N ASN A 80 13.57 3.92 8.43
CA ASN A 80 14.35 4.78 9.32
C ASN A 80 15.24 4.00 10.29
N GLU A 81 14.75 2.89 10.85
CA GLU A 81 15.47 2.12 11.88
C GLU A 81 16.38 1.03 11.30
N LEU A 82 15.97 0.38 10.21
CA LEU A 82 16.67 -0.79 9.66
C LEU A 82 17.21 -0.57 8.23
N GLY A 83 17.02 0.62 7.64
CA GLY A 83 17.48 0.91 6.29
C GLY A 83 16.72 0.14 5.20
N PHE A 84 15.50 -0.31 5.48
CA PHE A 84 14.66 -0.99 4.49
C PHE A 84 14.24 -0.03 3.37
N GLU A 85 14.34 -0.48 2.12
CA GLU A 85 13.90 0.27 0.95
C GLU A 85 12.76 -0.47 0.26
N TYR A 86 11.62 0.20 0.08
CA TYR A 86 10.51 -0.34 -0.71
C TYR A 86 10.91 -0.38 -2.18
N GLN A 87 10.92 -1.57 -2.77
CA GLN A 87 11.09 -1.77 -4.21
C GLN A 87 9.87 -1.26 -4.98
N TYR A 88 8.68 -1.35 -4.38
CA TYR A 88 7.43 -0.91 -5.01
C TYR A 88 6.72 0.14 -4.14
N PRO A 89 7.16 1.41 -4.20
CA PRO A 89 6.67 2.44 -3.30
C PRO A 89 5.28 2.99 -3.65
N ASP A 90 4.74 2.67 -4.83
CA ASP A 90 3.42 3.11 -5.28
C ASP A 90 2.57 1.93 -5.79
N PRO A 91 1.39 1.67 -5.20
CA PRO A 91 0.47 0.64 -5.67
C PRO A 91 0.08 0.75 -7.15
N LEU A 92 0.08 1.95 -7.74
CA LEU A 92 -0.28 2.14 -9.16
C LEU A 92 0.77 1.60 -10.14
N VAL A 93 2.00 1.34 -9.68
CA VAL A 93 3.10 0.82 -10.51
C VAL A 93 3.55 -0.57 -10.09
N MET A 94 2.87 -1.20 -9.11
CA MET A 94 3.11 -2.59 -8.75
C MET A 94 2.77 -3.50 -9.95
N PRO A 95 3.61 -4.50 -10.26
CA PRO A 95 3.32 -5.46 -11.30
C PRO A 95 2.09 -6.31 -10.94
N LEU A 96 1.35 -6.75 -11.95
CA LEU A 96 0.18 -7.63 -11.81
C LEU A 96 0.52 -9.12 -12.02
N GLU A 97 1.80 -9.42 -12.25
CA GLU A 97 2.32 -10.75 -12.59
C GLU A 97 2.77 -11.55 -11.35
#